data_AF-A0A0T9RJF0-F1
#
_entry.id   AF-A0A0T9RJF0-F1
#
_cell.length_a   1.000
_cell.length_b   1.000
_cell.length_c   1.000
_cell.angle_alpha   90.00
_cell.angle_beta   90.00
_cell.angle_gamma   90.00
#
_symmetry.space_group_name_H-M   'P 1'
#
loop_
_entity.id
_entity.type
_entity.pdbx_description
1 polymer ?
#
loop_
_entity_poly.entity_id
_entity_poly.type
_entity_poly.pdbx_seq_one_letter_code
_entity_poly.pdbx_strand_id
1 'polypeptide(L)'
;MTHLPERHLKTGGDPRHLAEFSALRNEMGKLHHPARPDVDWGRVEQLCLALFRQNGVELQTTVDFTLARTHIAGLAGLCEGLELLAGLLSHQWSALWPPQTHARVELLAWLSDRLQQVWRTMTLCYGDLAQVYRAERALEQLCTQLQTLELKHLSKLDGVRLMLHNAALRLESAETAADTPDRLSIPVRHAGVSEPQR
;
A
#
# COMPACT_ATOMS: atom_id res chain seq x y z
N MET A 1 5.17 11.56 33.67
CA MET A 1 5.25 10.87 32.36
C MET A 1 3.93 10.15 32.15
N THR A 2 3.01 10.75 31.41
CA THR A 2 1.69 10.19 31.17
C THR A 2 1.84 9.14 30.08
N HIS A 3 1.85 7.85 30.46
CA HIS A 3 1.74 6.77 29.49
C HIS A 3 0.40 6.93 28.78
N LEU A 4 0.44 7.24 27.48
CA LEU A 4 -0.73 7.10 26.63
C LEU A 4 -1.10 5.61 26.64
N PRO A 5 -2.33 5.23 26.99
CA PRO A 5 -2.71 3.83 26.94
C PRO A 5 -2.50 3.35 25.51
N GLU A 6 -1.68 2.30 25.34
CA GLU A 6 -1.53 1.57 24.10
C GLU A 6 -2.94 1.35 23.54
N ARG A 7 -3.22 1.92 22.37
CA ARG A 7 -4.54 1.87 21.74
C ARG A 7 -4.76 0.44 21.28
N HIS A 8 -5.09 -0.44 22.21
CA HIS A 8 -5.27 -1.86 22.00
C HIS A 8 -6.39 -2.03 20.98
N LEU A 9 -6.00 -2.46 19.78
CA LEU A 9 -6.93 -2.79 18.72
C LEU A 9 -7.77 -3.99 19.20
N LYS A 10 -9.08 -3.84 19.31
CA LYS A 10 -9.96 -4.97 19.65
C LYS A 10 -9.96 -5.94 18.48
N THR A 11 -9.24 -7.05 18.60
CA THR A 11 -9.28 -8.14 17.62
C THR A 11 -10.66 -8.81 17.59
N GLY A 12 -11.15 -9.08 16.39
CA GLY A 12 -12.40 -9.77 16.14
C GLY A 12 -12.23 -11.27 15.95
N GLY A 13 -13.33 -12.00 16.13
CA GLY A 13 -13.41 -13.44 15.88
C GLY A 13 -13.88 -13.73 14.45
N ASP A 14 -14.58 -14.84 14.29
CA ASP A 14 -15.13 -15.28 13.00
C ASP A 14 -16.30 -14.39 12.54
N PRO A 15 -16.15 -13.58 11.47
CA PRO A 15 -17.18 -12.63 11.02
C PRO A 15 -18.27 -13.29 10.17
N ARG A 16 -18.17 -14.60 9.84
CA ARG A 16 -19.04 -15.25 8.83
C ARG A 16 -20.52 -15.28 9.19
N HIS A 17 -20.87 -15.07 10.45
CA HIS A 17 -22.25 -15.00 10.91
C HIS A 17 -22.88 -13.60 10.69
N LEU A 18 -22.10 -12.59 10.36
CA LEU A 18 -22.55 -11.22 10.13
C LEU A 18 -22.99 -11.02 8.68
N ALA A 19 -24.13 -10.36 8.47
CA ALA A 19 -24.66 -10.10 7.15
C ALA A 19 -23.72 -9.21 6.32
N GLU A 20 -23.07 -8.25 6.98
CA GLU A 20 -22.08 -7.35 6.40
C GLU A 20 -20.88 -8.09 5.82
N PHE A 21 -20.46 -9.21 6.44
CA PHE A 21 -19.35 -10.01 5.93
C PHE A 21 -19.73 -10.72 4.63
N SER A 22 -20.95 -11.27 4.56
CA SER A 22 -21.46 -11.86 3.32
C SER A 22 -21.60 -10.80 2.21
N ALA A 23 -22.09 -9.61 2.55
CA ALA A 23 -22.18 -8.49 1.61
C ALA A 23 -20.80 -8.03 1.12
N LEU A 24 -19.81 -7.95 2.02
CA LEU A 24 -18.42 -7.59 1.69
C LEU A 24 -17.83 -8.61 0.71
N ARG A 25 -17.98 -9.90 0.99
CA ARG A 25 -17.50 -10.97 0.11
C ARG A 25 -18.15 -10.93 -1.28
N ASN A 26 -19.44 -10.63 -1.35
CA ASN A 26 -20.14 -10.51 -2.64
C ASN A 26 -19.59 -9.34 -3.46
N GLU A 27 -19.34 -8.20 -2.81
CA GLU A 27 -18.78 -7.01 -3.47
C GLU A 27 -17.34 -7.26 -3.95
N MET A 28 -16.48 -7.81 -3.09
CA MET A 28 -15.10 -8.18 -3.45
C MET A 28 -15.05 -9.30 -4.50
N GLY A 29 -16.06 -10.18 -4.54
CA GLY A 29 -16.20 -11.25 -5.52
C GLY A 29 -16.29 -10.76 -6.96
N LYS A 30 -16.74 -9.51 -7.18
CA LYS A 30 -16.80 -8.88 -8.51
C LYS A 30 -15.43 -8.81 -9.19
N LEU A 31 -14.33 -8.70 -8.43
CA LEU A 31 -12.95 -8.71 -8.95
C LEU A 31 -12.55 -10.00 -9.68
N HIS A 32 -13.29 -11.09 -9.46
CA HIS A 32 -13.04 -12.39 -10.07
C HIS A 32 -14.19 -12.83 -10.98
N HIS A 33 -15.23 -12.01 -11.12
CA HIS A 33 -16.41 -12.35 -11.90
C HIS A 33 -16.11 -12.24 -13.41
N PRO A 34 -16.51 -13.21 -14.25
CA PRO A 34 -16.22 -13.19 -15.69
C PRO A 34 -16.72 -11.95 -16.42
N ALA A 35 -17.87 -11.43 -16.02
CA ALA A 35 -18.45 -10.20 -16.58
C ALA A 35 -17.79 -8.90 -16.08
N ARG A 36 -16.83 -8.97 -15.15
CA ARG A 36 -16.07 -7.84 -14.58
C ARG A 36 -16.95 -6.62 -14.20
N PRO A 37 -18.01 -6.80 -13.39
CA PRO A 37 -18.75 -5.66 -12.87
C PRO A 37 -17.85 -4.80 -12.00
N ASP A 38 -18.08 -3.49 -12.01
CA ASP A 38 -17.31 -2.56 -11.19
C ASP A 38 -17.56 -2.81 -9.70
N VAL A 39 -16.48 -2.72 -8.93
CA VAL A 39 -16.52 -2.77 -7.47
C VAL A 39 -16.87 -1.39 -6.94
N ASP A 40 -17.86 -1.32 -6.07
CA ASP A 40 -18.19 -0.15 -5.28
C ASP A 40 -17.26 -0.08 -4.05
N TRP A 41 -16.12 0.59 -4.22
CA TRP A 41 -15.12 0.74 -3.16
C TRP A 41 -15.64 1.52 -1.94
N GLY A 42 -16.57 2.46 -2.14
CA GLY A 42 -17.24 3.17 -1.04
C GLY A 42 -18.07 2.21 -0.20
N ARG A 43 -18.80 1.30 -0.84
CA ARG A 43 -19.55 0.24 -0.15
C ARG A 43 -18.63 -0.73 0.59
N VAL A 44 -17.51 -1.13 -0.02
CA VAL A 44 -16.50 -1.99 0.63
C VAL A 44 -15.99 -1.34 1.92
N GLU A 45 -15.57 -0.07 1.87
CA GLU A 45 -15.11 0.66 3.06
C GLU A 45 -16.18 0.69 4.17
N GLN A 46 -17.41 1.06 3.81
CA GLN A 46 -18.52 1.12 4.77
C GLN A 46 -18.77 -0.22 5.48
N LEU A 47 -18.73 -1.33 4.71
CA LEU A 47 -18.90 -2.68 5.25
C LEU A 47 -17.74 -3.06 6.17
N CYS A 48 -16.50 -2.75 5.78
CA CYS A 48 -15.34 -3.02 6.62
C CYS A 48 -15.40 -2.25 7.95
N LEU A 49 -15.77 -0.96 7.91
CA LEU A 49 -15.93 -0.14 9.11
C LEU A 49 -17.07 -0.64 10.01
N ALA A 50 -18.15 -1.17 9.43
CA ALA A 50 -19.23 -1.78 10.19
C ALA A 50 -18.76 -3.07 10.88
N LEU A 51 -18.02 -3.93 10.17
CA LEU A 51 -17.45 -5.16 10.71
C LEU A 51 -16.45 -4.90 11.83
N PHE A 52 -15.56 -3.91 11.68
CA PHE A 52 -14.65 -3.52 12.76
C PHE A 52 -15.38 -3.09 14.04
N ARG A 53 -16.53 -2.42 13.91
CA ARG A 53 -17.37 -2.02 15.05
C ARG A 53 -18.08 -3.20 15.70
N GLN A 54 -18.63 -4.12 14.90
CA GLN A 54 -19.47 -5.22 15.38
C GLN A 54 -18.64 -6.43 15.84
N ASN A 55 -17.71 -6.89 15.02
CA ASN A 55 -16.88 -8.07 15.27
C ASN A 55 -15.59 -7.73 16.04
N GLY A 56 -15.01 -6.56 15.76
CA GLY A 56 -13.60 -6.28 16.00
C GLY A 56 -12.77 -6.49 14.74
N VAL A 57 -11.49 -6.14 14.80
CA VAL A 57 -10.59 -6.18 13.64
C VAL A 57 -10.05 -7.59 13.42
N GLU A 58 -10.27 -8.15 12.23
CA GLU A 58 -9.68 -9.40 11.78
C GLU A 58 -9.03 -9.23 10.40
N LEU A 59 -8.22 -10.20 9.98
CA LEU A 59 -7.29 -10.01 8.86
C LEU A 59 -7.98 -9.80 7.50
N GLN A 60 -9.04 -10.55 7.18
CA GLN A 60 -9.69 -10.48 5.88
C GLN A 60 -10.34 -9.11 5.66
N THR A 61 -11.15 -8.64 6.62
CA THR A 61 -11.75 -7.30 6.55
C THR A 61 -10.67 -6.22 6.51
N THR A 62 -9.54 -6.40 7.20
CA THR A 62 -8.42 -5.44 7.16
C THR A 62 -7.75 -5.38 5.79
N VAL A 63 -7.59 -6.53 5.14
CA VAL A 63 -7.07 -6.63 3.77
C VAL A 63 -8.02 -5.94 2.79
N ASP A 64 -9.32 -6.22 2.86
CA ASP A 64 -10.33 -5.61 2.00
C ASP A 64 -10.43 -4.09 2.24
N PHE A 65 -10.37 -3.66 3.49
CA PHE A 65 -10.31 -2.25 3.88
C PHE A 65 -9.09 -1.55 3.30
N THR A 66 -7.91 -2.17 3.39
CA THR A 66 -6.66 -1.60 2.85
C THR A 66 -6.79 -1.34 1.35
N LEU A 67 -7.33 -2.31 0.61
CA LEU A 67 -7.54 -2.16 -0.83
C LEU A 67 -8.58 -1.06 -1.14
N ALA A 68 -9.71 -1.05 -0.44
CA ALA A 68 -10.75 -0.02 -0.61
C ALA A 68 -10.21 1.39 -0.34
N ARG A 69 -9.48 1.58 0.77
CA ARG A 69 -8.87 2.86 1.09
C ARG A 69 -7.83 3.30 0.07
N THR A 70 -7.07 2.36 -0.48
CA THR A 70 -6.12 2.65 -1.56
C THR A 70 -6.85 3.17 -2.82
N HIS A 71 -8.01 2.58 -3.16
CA HIS A 71 -8.82 3.06 -4.28
C HIS A 71 -9.49 4.42 -4.03
N ILE A 72 -9.94 4.69 -2.81
CA ILE A 72 -10.69 5.91 -2.46
C ILE A 72 -9.76 7.10 -2.22
N ALA A 73 -8.66 6.88 -1.48
CA ALA A 73 -7.81 7.93 -0.94
C ALA A 73 -6.34 7.81 -1.40
N GLY A 74 -6.07 6.98 -2.41
CA GLY A 74 -4.73 6.82 -2.98
C GLY A 74 -3.69 6.39 -1.95
N LEU A 75 -2.52 7.02 -2.00
CA LEU A 75 -1.39 6.75 -1.10
C LEU A 75 -1.72 6.97 0.39
N ALA A 76 -2.54 7.97 0.72
CA ALA A 76 -2.95 8.21 2.09
C ALA A 76 -3.76 7.02 2.64
N GLY A 77 -4.71 6.52 1.84
CA GLY A 77 -5.49 5.33 2.18
C GLY A 77 -4.65 4.06 2.24
N LEU A 78 -3.66 3.91 1.35
CA LEU A 78 -2.69 2.81 1.42
C LEU A 78 -1.91 2.83 2.74
N CYS A 79 -1.41 3.99 3.16
CA CYS A 79 -0.68 4.12 4.42
C CYS A 79 -1.54 3.68 5.61
N GLU A 80 -2.78 4.15 5.69
CA GLU A 80 -3.69 3.82 6.79
C GLU A 80 -3.96 2.30 6.88
N GLY A 81 -4.20 1.65 5.75
CA GLY A 81 -4.43 0.20 5.72
C GLY A 81 -3.19 -0.61 6.09
N LEU A 82 -2.02 -0.24 5.54
CA LEU A 82 -0.76 -0.92 5.84
C LEU A 82 -0.34 -0.77 7.32
N GLU A 83 -0.54 0.40 7.91
CA GLU A 83 -0.26 0.62 9.34
C GLU A 83 -1.20 -0.19 10.23
N LEU A 84 -2.49 -0.30 9.85
CA LEU A 84 -3.43 -1.16 10.55
C LEU A 84 -3.02 -2.63 10.45
N LEU A 85 -2.60 -3.10 9.27
CA LEU A 85 -2.06 -4.45 9.08
C LEU A 85 -0.78 -4.66 9.91
N ALA A 86 0.13 -3.69 9.95
CA ALA A 86 1.37 -3.79 10.70
C ALA A 86 1.09 -3.99 12.19
N GLY A 87 0.23 -3.14 12.78
CA GLY A 87 -0.17 -3.30 14.19
C GLY A 87 -0.86 -4.65 14.45
N LEU A 88 -1.71 -5.09 13.53
CA LEU A 88 -2.44 -6.35 13.67
C LEU A 88 -1.49 -7.57 13.65
N LEU A 89 -0.53 -7.61 12.73
CA LEU A 89 0.42 -8.71 12.58
C LEU A 89 1.49 -8.72 13.69
N SER A 90 1.95 -7.56 14.15
CA SER A 90 2.98 -7.46 15.18
C SER A 90 2.48 -7.87 16.57
N HIS A 91 1.21 -7.59 16.88
CA HIS A 91 0.69 -7.82 18.24
C HIS A 91 -0.22 -9.03 18.34
N GLN A 92 -0.98 -9.35 17.29
CA GLN A 92 -2.13 -10.25 17.40
C GLN A 92 -2.04 -11.50 16.53
N TRP A 93 -0.87 -11.80 15.93
CA TRP A 93 -0.73 -12.90 14.98
C TRP A 93 -1.36 -14.22 15.44
N SER A 94 -1.10 -14.65 16.68
CA SER A 94 -1.65 -15.93 17.19
C SER A 94 -3.18 -15.92 17.31
N ALA A 95 -3.77 -14.79 17.70
CA ALA A 95 -5.21 -14.63 17.96
C ALA A 95 -6.03 -14.23 16.71
N LEU A 96 -5.38 -14.01 15.58
CA LEU A 96 -6.03 -13.53 14.36
C LEU A 96 -7.01 -14.54 13.76
N TRP A 97 -8.15 -14.05 13.32
CA TRP A 97 -8.96 -14.76 12.34
C TRP A 97 -8.54 -14.36 10.91
N PRO A 98 -8.50 -15.28 9.92
CA PRO A 98 -8.72 -16.73 10.04
C PRO A 98 -7.64 -17.43 10.87
N PRO A 99 -7.94 -18.53 11.59
CA PRO A 99 -6.97 -19.20 12.46
C PRO A 99 -5.87 -19.95 11.68
N GLN A 100 -6.14 -20.34 10.42
CA GLN A 100 -5.16 -21.07 9.62
C GLN A 100 -4.09 -20.14 9.04
N THR A 101 -2.82 -20.43 9.32
CA THR A 101 -1.67 -19.68 8.80
C THR A 101 -1.65 -19.57 7.28
N HIS A 102 -1.95 -20.65 6.55
CA HIS A 102 -1.96 -20.61 5.08
C HIS A 102 -2.99 -19.60 4.55
N ALA A 103 -4.20 -19.58 5.11
CA ALA A 103 -5.25 -18.66 4.71
C ALA A 103 -4.85 -17.19 4.96
N ARG A 104 -4.18 -16.91 6.09
CA ARG A 104 -3.66 -15.56 6.39
C ARG A 104 -2.66 -15.10 5.34
N VAL A 105 -1.75 -15.97 4.97
CA VAL A 105 -0.70 -15.66 4.00
C VAL A 105 -1.25 -15.53 2.58
N GLU A 106 -2.25 -16.33 2.21
CA GLU A 106 -2.98 -16.19 0.95
C GLU A 106 -3.69 -14.83 0.85
N LEU A 107 -4.31 -14.35 1.93
CA LEU A 107 -4.91 -13.02 2.00
C LEU A 107 -3.87 -11.91 1.76
N LEU A 108 -2.68 -12.02 2.39
CA LEU A 108 -1.59 -11.05 2.22
C LEU A 108 -0.99 -11.09 0.81
N ALA A 109 -0.81 -12.29 0.25
CA ALA A 109 -0.32 -12.47 -1.12
C ALA A 109 -1.31 -11.91 -2.14
N TRP A 110 -2.60 -12.15 -1.93
CA TRP A 110 -3.66 -11.56 -2.75
C TRP A 110 -3.65 -10.04 -2.66
N LEU A 111 -3.51 -9.47 -1.46
CA LEU A 111 -3.39 -8.02 -1.29
C LEU A 111 -2.16 -7.48 -2.05
N SER A 112 -1.01 -8.14 -1.94
CA SER A 112 0.21 -7.75 -2.67
C SER A 112 -0.05 -7.65 -4.19
N ASP A 113 -0.67 -8.68 -4.77
CA ASP A 113 -0.97 -8.71 -6.20
C ASP A 113 -1.94 -7.58 -6.60
N ARG A 114 -2.94 -7.28 -5.76
CA ARG A 114 -3.89 -6.17 -6.00
C ARG A 114 -3.25 -4.80 -5.87
N LEU A 115 -2.42 -4.56 -4.84
CA LEU A 115 -1.73 -3.28 -4.67
C LEU A 115 -0.79 -2.98 -5.84
N GLN A 116 -0.09 -3.99 -6.38
CA GLN A 116 0.72 -3.82 -7.59
C GLN A 116 -0.13 -3.48 -8.83
N GLN A 117 -1.37 -3.97 -8.92
CA GLN A 117 -2.30 -3.60 -10.00
C GLN A 117 -2.75 -2.15 -9.87
N VAL A 118 -3.21 -1.74 -8.69
CA VAL A 118 -3.67 -0.37 -8.44
C VAL A 118 -2.53 0.63 -8.65
N TRP A 119 -1.32 0.27 -8.22
CA TRP A 119 -0.15 1.11 -8.41
C TRP A 119 0.09 1.53 -9.86
N ARG A 120 -0.16 0.62 -10.82
CA ARG A 120 0.04 0.90 -12.25
C ARG A 120 -0.89 1.99 -12.78
N THR A 121 -1.97 2.32 -12.06
CA THR A 121 -2.90 3.39 -12.44
C THR A 121 -2.64 4.69 -11.69
N MET A 122 -1.72 4.70 -10.73
CA MET A 122 -1.37 5.91 -9.97
C MET A 122 -0.36 6.76 -10.75
N THR A 123 -0.60 8.07 -10.77
CA THR A 123 0.37 9.07 -11.24
C THR A 123 0.90 9.81 -10.01
N LEU A 124 2.20 9.72 -9.78
CA LEU A 124 2.85 10.33 -8.62
C LEU A 124 3.48 11.66 -8.97
N CYS A 125 3.49 12.57 -8.01
CA CYS A 125 4.25 13.81 -8.05
C CYS A 125 5.20 13.88 -6.84
N TYR A 126 6.11 14.86 -6.84
CA TYR A 126 7.06 15.01 -5.75
C TYR A 126 6.38 15.21 -4.37
N GLY A 127 5.23 15.87 -4.34
CA GLY A 127 4.44 16.05 -3.11
C GLY A 127 3.98 14.76 -2.43
N ASP A 128 3.98 13.63 -3.17
CA ASP A 128 3.60 12.31 -2.66
C ASP A 128 4.73 11.59 -1.93
N LEU A 129 5.98 12.08 -2.04
CA LEU A 129 7.18 11.39 -1.57
C LEU A 129 7.10 11.00 -0.08
N ALA A 130 6.56 11.88 0.77
CA ALA A 130 6.38 11.60 2.19
C ALA A 130 5.42 10.42 2.44
N GLN A 131 4.36 10.29 1.63
CA GLN A 131 3.42 9.17 1.74
C GLN A 131 4.01 7.87 1.18
N VAL A 132 4.83 7.96 0.12
CA VAL A 132 5.56 6.80 -0.42
C VAL A 132 6.48 6.21 0.66
N TYR A 133 7.28 7.04 1.35
CA TYR A 133 8.13 6.56 2.45
C TYR A 133 7.33 6.00 3.63
N ARG A 134 6.20 6.64 3.96
CA ARG A 134 5.31 6.15 5.03
C ARG A 134 4.78 4.75 4.71
N ALA A 135 4.31 4.53 3.49
CA ALA A 135 3.85 3.21 3.04
C ALA A 135 5.00 2.18 2.98
N GLU A 136 6.18 2.58 2.48
CA GLU A 136 7.36 1.71 2.42
C GLU A 136 7.78 1.23 3.81
N ARG A 137 7.84 2.14 4.80
CA ARG A 137 8.16 1.82 6.19
C ARG A 137 7.16 0.84 6.80
N ALA A 138 5.86 1.03 6.56
CA ALA A 138 4.84 0.10 7.05
C ALA A 138 5.01 -1.30 6.43
N LEU A 139 5.35 -1.38 5.14
CA LEU A 139 5.65 -2.65 4.47
C LEU A 139 6.95 -3.29 4.95
N GLU A 140 7.98 -2.51 5.27
CA GLU A 140 9.21 -3.02 5.87
C GLU A 140 8.94 -3.66 7.24
N GLN A 141 8.12 -3.02 8.08
CA GLN A 141 7.68 -3.59 9.35
C GLN A 141 6.92 -4.91 9.16
N LEU A 142 5.95 -4.93 8.23
CA LEU A 142 5.22 -6.15 7.87
C LEU A 142 6.15 -7.27 7.39
N CYS A 143 7.07 -6.96 6.47
CA CYS A 143 8.04 -7.93 5.95
C CYS A 143 8.97 -8.46 7.04
N THR A 144 9.37 -7.62 7.99
CA THR A 144 10.21 -8.01 9.13
C THR A 144 9.46 -8.96 10.05
N GLN A 145 8.22 -8.64 10.41
CA GLN A 145 7.37 -9.52 11.22
C GLN A 145 7.10 -10.87 10.51
N LEU A 146 6.84 -10.84 9.21
CA LEU A 146 6.63 -12.06 8.44
C LEU A 146 7.91 -12.88 8.28
N GLN A 147 9.09 -12.25 8.31
CA GLN A 147 10.37 -12.95 8.32
C GLN A 147 10.59 -13.71 9.63
N THR A 148 10.22 -13.13 10.79
CA THR A 148 10.33 -13.83 12.08
C THR A 148 9.38 -15.03 12.19
N LEU A 149 8.32 -15.04 11.37
CA LEU A 149 7.36 -16.14 11.26
C LEU A 149 7.73 -17.14 10.14
N GLU A 150 8.81 -16.90 9.40
CA GLU A 150 9.23 -17.68 8.21
C GLU A 150 8.23 -17.63 7.02
N LEU A 151 7.35 -16.61 6.99
CA LEU A 151 6.28 -16.45 6.00
C LEU A 151 6.52 -15.33 4.98
N LYS A 152 7.64 -14.59 5.09
CA LYS A 152 7.93 -13.41 4.25
C LYS A 152 7.74 -13.71 2.76
N HIS A 153 8.38 -14.77 2.25
CA HIS A 153 8.35 -15.12 0.84
C HIS A 153 6.93 -15.46 0.34
N LEU A 154 6.13 -16.13 1.16
CA LEU A 154 4.77 -16.53 0.80
C LEU A 154 3.81 -15.34 0.74
N SER A 155 4.01 -14.31 1.57
CA SER A 155 3.17 -13.11 1.58
C SER A 155 3.32 -12.21 0.35
N LYS A 156 4.44 -12.34 -0.38
CA LYS A 156 4.80 -11.51 -1.54
C LYS A 156 4.83 -9.99 -1.30
N LEU A 157 4.75 -9.50 -0.05
CA LEU A 157 4.68 -8.07 0.25
C LEU A 157 5.99 -7.33 -0.04
N ASP A 158 7.12 -8.04 -0.06
CA ASP A 158 8.44 -7.44 -0.38
C ASP A 158 8.48 -6.86 -1.81
N GLY A 159 7.68 -7.41 -2.74
CA GLY A 159 7.52 -6.86 -4.09
C GLY A 159 6.86 -5.47 -4.09
N VAL A 160 5.84 -5.26 -3.25
CA VAL A 160 5.18 -3.95 -3.09
C VAL A 160 6.14 -2.96 -2.43
N ARG A 161 6.89 -3.40 -1.43
CA ARG A 161 7.92 -2.58 -0.76
C ARG A 161 8.96 -2.08 -1.76
N LEU A 162 9.51 -2.98 -2.59
CA LEU A 162 10.50 -2.63 -3.61
C LEU A 162 9.92 -1.69 -4.68
N MET A 163 8.65 -1.88 -5.05
CA MET A 163 7.95 -0.98 -5.96
C MET A 163 7.86 0.46 -5.42
N LEU A 164 7.53 0.63 -4.13
CA LEU A 164 7.52 1.94 -3.46
C LEU A 164 8.91 2.54 -3.35
N HIS A 165 9.91 1.73 -2.98
CA HIS A 165 11.30 2.15 -2.91
C HIS A 165 11.77 2.75 -4.24
N ASN A 166 11.54 2.03 -5.34
CA ASN A 166 11.89 2.50 -6.69
C ASN A 166 11.07 3.72 -7.13
N ALA A 167 9.89 3.93 -6.55
CA ALA A 167 9.11 5.13 -6.81
C ALA A 167 9.70 6.36 -6.12
N ALA A 168 10.11 6.22 -4.85
CA ALA A 168 10.79 7.27 -4.12
C ALA A 168 12.07 7.71 -4.85
N LEU A 169 12.94 6.77 -5.23
CA LEU A 169 14.17 7.07 -5.98
C LEU A 169 13.92 7.83 -7.28
N ARG A 170 12.85 7.49 -8.01
CA ARG A 170 12.47 8.18 -9.25
C ARG A 170 11.99 9.61 -8.98
N LEU A 171 11.21 9.82 -7.92
CA LEU A 171 10.73 11.14 -7.53
C LEU A 171 11.88 12.05 -7.08
N GLU A 172 12.83 11.53 -6.29
CA GLU A 172 14.03 12.28 -5.88
C GLU A 172 14.93 12.65 -7.07
N SER A 173 15.10 11.71 -8.00
CA SER A 173 15.91 11.95 -9.21
C SER A 173 15.27 12.99 -10.12
N ALA A 174 13.94 12.97 -10.25
CA ALA A 174 13.20 13.95 -11.06
C ALA A 174 13.30 15.36 -10.47
N GLU A 175 13.25 15.50 -9.14
CA GLU A 175 13.41 16.80 -8.46
C GLU A 175 14.83 17.34 -8.63
N THR A 176 15.85 16.49 -8.45
CA THR A 176 17.25 16.88 -8.63
C THR A 176 17.54 17.37 -10.06
N ALA A 177 16.90 16.73 -11.05
CA ALA A 177 17.00 17.15 -12.45
C ALA A 177 16.25 18.47 -12.74
N ALA A 178 15.14 18.74 -12.04
CA ALA A 178 14.39 19.99 -12.15
C ALA A 178 15.11 21.17 -11.47
N ASP A 179 15.86 20.91 -10.38
CA ASP A 179 16.59 21.92 -9.61
C ASP A 179 17.99 22.25 -10.21
N THR A 180 18.45 21.49 -11.22
CA THR A 180 19.67 21.83 -11.96
C THR A 180 19.35 22.96 -12.94
N PRO A 181 19.81 24.21 -12.71
CA PRO A 181 19.52 25.30 -13.64
C PRO A 181 20.27 25.04 -14.95
N ASP A 182 19.66 25.45 -16.07
CA ASP A 182 20.21 25.51 -17.43
C ASP A 182 21.50 26.38 -17.50
N ARG A 183 22.59 25.91 -16.88
CA ARG A 183 23.88 26.59 -16.79
C ARG A 183 24.91 26.11 -17.81
N LEU A 184 24.50 25.28 -18.77
CA LEU A 184 25.42 24.75 -19.79
C LEU A 184 25.04 25.09 -21.24
N SER A 185 24.27 26.16 -21.46
CA SER A 185 24.21 26.81 -22.77
C SER A 185 25.37 27.82 -22.91
N ILE A 186 26.60 27.30 -23.04
CA ILE A 186 27.75 28.11 -23.49
C ILE A 186 27.50 28.44 -24.98
N PRO A 187 27.32 29.71 -25.37
CA PRO A 187 27.21 30.04 -26.78
C PRO A 187 28.59 29.85 -27.42
N VAL A 188 28.67 28.95 -28.40
CA VAL A 188 29.84 28.78 -29.25
C VAL A 188 30.07 30.10 -30.00
N ARG A 189 31.03 30.90 -29.54
CA ARG A 189 31.54 32.03 -30.32
C ARG A 189 32.42 31.47 -31.43
N HIS A 190 31.88 31.43 -32.65
CA HIS A 190 32.69 31.21 -33.84
C HIS A 190 33.73 32.34 -33.95
N ALA A 191 34.99 32.02 -33.66
CA ALA A 191 36.11 32.88 -34.02
C ALA A 191 36.25 32.85 -35.55
N GLY A 192 35.90 33.96 -36.20
CA GLY A 192 36.14 34.17 -37.62
C GLY A 192 37.64 34.08 -37.90
N VAL A 193 38.01 33.12 -38.73
CA VAL A 193 39.34 32.99 -39.32
C VAL A 193 39.51 34.13 -40.32
N SER A 194 40.45 35.04 -40.07
CA SER A 194 40.92 35.98 -41.09
C SER A 194 41.94 35.27 -41.98
N GLU A 195 41.62 35.12 -43.27
CA GLU A 195 42.56 34.69 -44.31
C GLU A 195 43.68 35.72 -44.54
N PRO A 196 44.88 35.29 -44.98
CA PRO A 196 45.93 36.19 -45.41
C PRO A 196 45.74 36.54 -46.89
N GLN A 197 45.82 37.82 -47.25
CA GLN A 197 46.01 38.25 -48.64
C GLN A 197 47.42 38.78 -48.87
N ARG A 198 47.90 38.45 -50.07
CA ARG A 198 49.24 38.58 -50.65
C ARG A 198 49.83 39.99 -50.65
#